data_AF-A0A3D4UYW6-F1
#
_entry.id   AF-A0A3D4UYW6-F1
#
_cell.length_a   1.000
_cell.length_b   1.000
_cell.length_c   1.000
_cell.angle_alpha   90.00
_cell.angle_beta   90.00
_cell.angle_gamma   90.00
#
_symmetry.space_group_name_H-M   'P 1'
#
loop_
_entity.id
_entity.type
_entity.pdbx_description
1 polymer ?
#
loop_
_entity_poly.entity_id
_entity_poly.type
_entity_poly.pdbx_seq_one_letter_code
_entity_poly.pdbx_strand_id
1 'polypeptide(L)' 'MKLQDDDQQGLPQTLLDKIYDSTGSANGGNRGFLLLYVDKNGCPSMTTKTENPCVEMALSKLIEMAMSKKENDLEL' A
#
# COMPACT_ATOMS: atom_id res chain seq x y z
N MET A 1 -15.63 1.46 14.55
CA MET A 1 -14.43 2.31 14.43
C MET A 1 -14.41 2.83 13.00
N LYS A 2 -14.91 4.04 12.77
CA LYS A 2 -14.84 4.69 11.45
C LYS A 2 -13.65 5.63 11.51
N LEU A 3 -12.60 5.30 10.76
CA LEU A 3 -11.52 6.22 10.41
C LEU A 3 -11.64 6.42 8.90
N GLN A 4 -12.54 7.31 8.51
CA GLN A 4 -12.50 7.99 7.21
C GLN A 4 -12.10 9.43 7.55
N ASP A 5 -10.79 9.66 7.65
CA ASP A 5 -10.23 11.00 7.62
C ASP A 5 -10.06 11.35 6.13
N ASP A 6 -11.13 11.90 5.54
CA ASP A 6 -11.04 12.65 4.30
C ASP A 6 -10.37 14.01 4.62
N ASP A 7 -9.34 14.31 3.83
CA ASP A 7 -8.58 15.55 3.78
C ASP A 7 -7.77 15.94 5.02
N GLN A 8 -6.48 15.60 5.01
CA GLN A 8 -5.40 16.59 4.92
C GLN A 8 -4.03 15.91 4.81
N GLN A 9 -3.21 16.32 3.83
CA GLN A 9 -1.76 16.06 3.68
C GLN A 9 -1.27 14.87 2.82
N GLY A 10 -2.13 14.25 2.00
CA GLY A 10 -1.76 13.11 1.14
C GLY A 10 -1.44 13.44 -0.33
N LEU A 11 -0.97 12.42 -1.06
CA LEU A 11 -0.79 12.43 -2.53
C LEU A 11 -2.10 12.74 -3.27
N PRO A 12 -2.07 13.33 -4.48
CA PRO A 12 -3.27 13.60 -5.25
C PRO A 12 -4.10 12.32 -5.50
N GLN A 13 -5.41 12.36 -5.23
CA GLN A 13 -6.29 11.20 -5.41
C GLN A 13 -6.24 10.66 -6.84
N THR A 14 -6.11 11.53 -7.85
CA THR A 14 -5.97 11.16 -9.26
C THR A 14 -4.72 10.33 -9.55
N LEU A 15 -3.64 10.52 -8.79
CA LEU A 15 -2.44 9.67 -8.88
C LEU A 15 -2.72 8.30 -8.26
N LEU A 16 -3.34 8.26 -7.09
CA LEU A 16 -3.68 7.01 -6.40
C LEU A 16 -4.65 6.16 -7.23
N ASP A 17 -5.62 6.78 -7.90
CA ASP A 17 -6.55 6.09 -8.79
C ASP A 17 -5.83 5.54 -10.03
N LYS A 18 -4.92 6.30 -10.64
CA LYS A 18 -4.10 5.80 -11.76
C LYS A 18 -3.22 4.62 -11.35
N ILE A 19 -2.63 4.66 -10.16
CA ILE A 19 -1.85 3.53 -9.62
C ILE A 19 -2.78 2.33 -9.46
N TYR A 20 -3.93 2.51 -8.81
CA TYR A 20 -4.91 1.44 -8.61
C TYR A 20 -5.36 0.80 -9.92
N ASP A 21 -5.73 1.60 -10.91
CA ASP A 21 -6.18 1.15 -12.23
C ASP A 21 -5.09 0.42 -13.02
N SER A 22 -3.82 0.67 -12.67
CA SER A 22 -2.65 -0.01 -13.24
C SER A 22 -2.32 -1.35 -12.56
N THR A 23 -3.08 -1.76 -11.54
CA THR A 23 -2.89 -3.03 -10.83
C THR A 23 -3.97 -4.05 -11.18
N GLY A 24 -3.64 -5.34 -10.99
CA GLY A 24 -4.56 -6.44 -11.19
C GLY A 24 -5.10 -6.56 -12.63
N SER A 25 -6.23 -7.24 -12.77
CA SER A 25 -6.99 -7.31 -14.03
C SER A 25 -8.38 -6.72 -13.86
N ALA A 26 -9.02 -6.33 -14.97
CA ALA A 26 -10.32 -5.65 -14.94
C ALA A 26 -11.43 -6.44 -14.23
N ASN A 27 -11.39 -7.78 -14.30
CA ASN A 27 -12.41 -8.66 -13.73
C ASN A 27 -11.84 -9.61 -12.67
N GLY A 28 -10.58 -9.43 -12.25
CA GLY A 28 -9.87 -10.41 -11.42
C GLY A 28 -10.06 -10.27 -9.92
N GLY A 29 -10.69 -9.18 -9.45
CA GLY A 29 -10.80 -8.90 -8.02
C GLY A 29 -9.45 -8.78 -7.30
N ASN A 30 -8.36 -8.54 -8.04
CA ASN A 30 -6.99 -8.59 -7.54
C ASN A 30 -6.27 -7.24 -7.69
N ARG A 31 -7.04 -6.15 -7.73
CA ARG A 31 -6.51 -4.79 -7.76
C ARG A 31 -6.14 -4.34 -6.36
N GLY A 32 -5.04 -3.62 -6.28
CA GLY A 32 -4.62 -2.97 -5.06
C GLY A 32 -3.12 -2.72 -5.02
N PHE A 33 -2.73 -1.80 -4.16
CA PHE A 33 -1.34 -1.41 -3.97
C PHE A 33 -1.08 -1.03 -2.53
N LEU A 34 0.20 -1.07 -2.17
CA LEU A 34 0.75 -0.40 -0.99
C LEU A 34 1.87 0.54 -1.45
N LEU A 35 1.80 1.79 -1.01
CA LEU A 35 2.74 2.83 -1.41
C LEU A 35 3.39 3.43 -0.16
N LEU A 36 4.71 3.31 -0.09
CA LEU A 36 5.57 3.99 0.88
C LEU A 36 6.16 5.24 0.22
N TYR A 37 6.08 6.38 0.89
CA TYR A 37 6.55 7.66 0.37
C TYR A 37 6.99 8.59 1.50
N VAL A 38 7.66 9.69 1.14
CA VAL A 38 7.94 10.78 2.07
C VAL A 38 6.89 11.86 1.85
N ASP A 39 6.18 12.25 2.90
CA ASP A 39 5.15 13.28 2.81
C ASP A 39 5.75 14.69 2.66
N LYS A 40 4.88 15.69 2.54
CA LYS A 40 5.29 17.10 2.44
C LYS A 40 6.05 17.63 3.67
N ASN A 41 5.97 16.94 4.81
CA ASN A 41 6.66 17.31 6.04
C ASN A 41 8.01 16.59 6.17
N GLY A 42 8.38 15.74 5.20
CA GLY A 42 9.58 14.91 5.28
C GLY A 42 9.40 13.64 6.11
N CYS A 43 8.17 13.29 6.48
CA CYS A 43 7.86 12.13 7.30
C CYS A 43 7.61 10.90 6.42
N PRO A 44 8.25 9.74 6.73
CA PRO A 44 7.89 8.47 6.10
C PRO A 44 6.41 8.16 6.32
N SER A 45 5.71 7.92 5.23
CA SER A 45 4.27 7.73 5.19
C SER A 45 3.90 6.52 4.34
N MET A 46 2.71 5.99 4.60
CA MET A 46 2.16 4.83 3.90
C MET A 46 0.72 5.09 3.49
N THR A 47 0.34 4.65 2.29
CA THR A 47 -1.06 4.60 1.86
C THR A 47 -1.33 3.31 1.10
N THR A 48 -2.57 2.84 1.18
CA THR A 48 -3.03 1.59 0.57
C THR A 48 -4.42 1.76 -0.01
N LYS A 49 -4.69 1.06 -1.10
CA LYS A 49 -6.03 0.92 -1.69
C LYS A 49 -6.14 -0.50 -2.22
N THR A 50 -7.16 -1.23 -1.81
CA THR A 50 -7.35 -2.65 -2.14
C THR A 50 -8.79 -2.92 -2.56
N GLU A 51 -8.97 -3.82 -3.53
CA GLU A 51 -10.29 -4.21 -4.02
C GLU A 51 -11.09 -4.99 -2.97
N ASN A 52 -10.39 -5.78 -2.14
CA ASN A 52 -11.00 -6.61 -1.11
C ASN A 52 -9.98 -7.01 -0.02
N PRO A 53 -10.46 -7.57 1.11
CA PRO A 53 -9.59 -7.99 2.21
C PRO A 53 -8.55 -9.05 1.87
N CYS A 54 -8.77 -9.88 0.83
CA CYS A 54 -7.79 -10.87 0.41
C CYS A 54 -6.54 -10.21 -0.18
N VAL A 55 -6.73 -9.16 -1.01
CA VAL A 55 -5.62 -8.39 -1.57
C VAL A 55 -4.84 -7.66 -0.45
N GLU A 56 -5.55 -7.07 0.52
CA GLU A 56 -4.93 -6.42 1.67
C GLU A 56 -4.06 -7.38 2.50
N MET A 57 -4.57 -8.59 2.75
CA MET A 57 -3.83 -9.63 3.46
C MET A 57 -2.60 -10.09 2.68
N ALA A 58 -2.72 -10.25 1.36
CA ALA A 58 -1.60 -10.65 0.51
C ALA A 58 -0.48 -9.61 0.50
N LEU A 59 -0.83 -8.31 0.41
CA LEU A 59 0.14 -7.21 0.46
C LEU A 59 0.80 -7.09 1.84
N SER A 60 0.03 -7.24 2.92
CA SER A 60 0.57 -7.27 4.29
C SER A 60 1.56 -8.43 4.45
N LYS A 61 1.20 -9.62 3.95
CA LYS A 61 2.08 -10.79 4.05
C LYS A 61 3.38 -10.62 3.26
N LEU A 62 3.32 -9.99 2.09
CA LEU A 62 4.49 -9.67 1.30
C LEU A 62 5.48 -8.78 2.08
N ILE A 63 4.98 -7.79 2.82
CA ILE A 63 5.82 -6.91 3.65
C ILE A 63 6.47 -7.68 4.79
N GLU A 64 5.70 -8.50 5.51
CA GLU A 64 6.24 -9.36 6.57
C GLU A 64 7.40 -10.21 6.03
N MET A 65 7.18 -10.86 4.87
CA MET A 65 8.21 -11.69 4.22
C MET A 65 9.44 -10.88 3.81
N ALA A 66 9.25 -9.66 3.30
CA ALA A 66 10.36 -8.79 2.92
C ALA A 66 11.19 -8.34 4.13
N MET A 67 10.54 -8.04 5.27
CA MET A 67 11.22 -7.66 6.50
C MET A 67 11.96 -8.85 7.13
N SER A 68 11.32 -10.02 7.22
CA SER A 68 11.96 -11.23 7.75
C SER A 68 13.13 -11.71 6.88
N LYS A 69 13.04 -11.55 5.55
CA LYS A 69 14.18 -11.86 4.67
C LYS A 69 15.39 -10.97 4.99
N LYS A 70 15.15 -9.68 5.21
CA LYS A 70 16.21 -8.72 5.51
C LYS A 70 16.90 -9.02 6.85
N GLU A 71 16.15 -9.50 7.85
CA GLU A 71 16.71 -9.94 9.13
C GLU A 71 17.65 -11.14 8.94
N ASN A 72 17.22 -12.15 8.18
CA ASN A 72 18.06 -13.34 7.90
C ASN A 72 19.30 -13.01 7.05
N ASP A 73 19.20 -12.05 6.12
CA ASP A 73 20.35 -11.62 5.29
C ASP A 73 21.37 -10.78 6.09
N LEU A 74 21.02 -10.30 7.29
CA LEU A 74 21.89 -9.54 8.20
C LEU A 74 22.57 -10.41 9.28
N GLU A 75 22.16 -11.67 9.42
CA GLU A 75 22.85 -12.67 10.26
C GLU A 75 23.98 -13.35 9.45
N LEU A 76 25.09 -12.63 9.25
CA LEU A 76 26.37 -13.14 8.72
C LEU A 76 27.53 -12.75 9.65
#